data_AF-A0A966E0Y2-F1
#
_entry.id   AF-A0A966E0Y2-F1
#
_cell.length_a   1.000
_cell.length_b   1.000
_cell.length_c   1.000
_cell.angle_alpha   90.00
_cell.angle_beta   90.00
_cell.angle_gamma   90.00
#
_symmetry.space_group_name_H-M   'P 1'
#
loop_
_entity.id
_entity.type
_entity.pdbx_description
1 polymer ?
#
loop_
_entity_poly.entity_id
_entity_poly.type
_entity_poly.pdbx_seq_one_letter_code
_entity_poly.pdbx_strand_id
1 'polypeptide(L)'
;GKKKIPLAKIAKERFVGRESGSGTRKAVEKLFHDKGLDISAYIELDSAEGIKQGVIGGLGIGVLSKHSLRLELDAGELVILDVQGFPLRRRWYVSHREGKRLSRAAQLFLQYLQEEGEEEVADLLGLDQETAK
;
A
#
# COMPACT_ATOMS: atom_id res chain seq x y z
N GLY A 1 -4.50 4.24 19.62
CA GLY A 1 -5.30 5.20 18.82
C GLY A 1 -6.75 4.74 18.69
N LYS A 2 -7.62 5.53 18.05
CA LYS A 2 -9.02 5.15 17.76
C LYS A 2 -9.06 3.96 16.79
N LYS A 3 -9.97 3.01 17.01
CA LYS A 3 -10.16 1.82 16.16
C LYS A 3 -11.32 1.99 15.18
N LYS A 4 -11.27 1.28 14.05
CA LYS A 4 -12.30 1.25 13.00
C LYS A 4 -12.85 2.62 12.61
N ILE A 5 -11.94 3.55 12.28
CA ILE A 5 -12.27 4.93 11.89
C ILE A 5 -13.19 4.89 10.64
N PRO A 6 -14.38 5.51 10.67
CA PRO A 6 -15.27 5.54 9.51
C PRO A 6 -14.67 6.30 8.34
N LEU A 7 -14.91 5.83 7.11
CA LEU A 7 -14.46 6.49 5.88
C LEU A 7 -14.98 7.93 5.77
N ALA A 8 -16.19 8.21 6.23
CA ALA A 8 -16.76 9.56 6.25
C ALA A 8 -15.97 10.55 7.12
N LYS A 9 -15.21 10.05 8.11
CA LYS A 9 -14.28 10.90 8.87
C LYS A 9 -13.00 11.15 8.08
N ILE A 10 -12.46 10.11 7.46
CA ILE A 10 -11.24 10.20 6.62
C ILE A 10 -11.46 11.16 5.43
N ALA A 11 -12.65 11.16 4.84
CA ALA A 11 -13.03 12.04 3.73
C ALA A 11 -12.96 13.55 4.09
N LYS A 12 -12.93 13.89 5.38
CA LYS A 12 -12.83 15.27 5.87
C LYS A 12 -11.40 15.71 6.19
N GLU A 13 -10.45 14.79 6.17
CA GLU A 13 -9.04 15.08 6.45
C GLU A 13 -8.32 15.55 5.18
N ARG A 14 -7.22 16.30 5.34
CA ARG A 14 -6.35 16.64 4.20
C ARG A 14 -5.69 15.37 3.68
N PHE A 15 -5.91 15.05 2.41
CA PHE A 15 -5.37 13.85 1.78
C PHE A 15 -4.15 14.17 0.91
N VAL A 16 -3.01 13.58 1.26
CA VAL A 16 -1.78 13.58 0.46
C VAL A 16 -1.89 12.40 -0.51
N GLY A 17 -2.36 12.70 -1.72
CA GLY A 17 -2.75 11.70 -2.71
C GLY A 17 -1.66 11.39 -3.74
N ARG A 18 -1.87 10.31 -4.48
CA ARG A 18 -1.07 9.97 -5.66
C ARG A 18 -1.54 10.73 -6.90
N GLU A 19 -0.65 10.87 -7.87
CA GLU A 19 -0.91 11.39 -9.19
C GLU A 19 -2.04 10.65 -9.92
N SER A 20 -2.66 11.35 -10.87
CA SER A 20 -3.66 10.77 -11.76
C SER A 20 -3.10 9.55 -12.51
N GLY A 21 -3.88 8.48 -12.57
CA GLY A 21 -3.47 7.21 -13.20
C GLY A 21 -2.88 6.18 -12.23
N SER A 22 -2.46 6.58 -11.03
CA SER A 22 -1.97 5.66 -10.00
C SER A 22 -3.00 4.58 -9.64
N GLY A 23 -2.58 3.31 -9.64
CA GLY A 23 -3.44 2.21 -9.22
C GLY A 23 -3.90 2.36 -7.76
N THR A 24 -3.04 2.89 -6.88
CA THR A 24 -3.39 3.14 -5.48
C THR A 24 -4.51 4.16 -5.37
N ARG A 25 -4.38 5.31 -6.06
CA ARG A 25 -5.43 6.33 -6.13
C ARG A 25 -6.77 5.75 -6.56
N LYS A 26 -6.79 5.03 -7.69
CA LYS A 26 -8.03 4.43 -8.22
C LYS A 26 -8.75 3.52 -7.22
N ALA A 27 -8.01 2.73 -6.43
CA ALA A 27 -8.65 1.87 -5.43
C ALA A 27 -9.12 2.63 -4.19
N VAL A 28 -8.42 3.68 -3.78
CA VAL A 28 -8.87 4.54 -2.69
C VAL A 28 -10.14 5.27 -3.12
N GLU A 29 -10.13 5.94 -4.27
CA GLU A 29 -11.31 6.62 -4.82
C GLU A 29 -12.49 5.65 -4.96
N LYS A 30 -12.26 4.45 -5.50
CA LYS A 30 -13.30 3.41 -5.59
C LYS A 30 -13.88 3.04 -4.22
N LEU A 31 -13.04 2.81 -3.20
CA LEU A 31 -13.50 2.45 -1.86
C LEU A 31 -14.44 3.53 -1.27
N PHE A 32 -14.09 4.81 -1.45
CA PHE A 32 -14.91 5.92 -0.97
C PHE A 32 -16.19 6.06 -1.79
N HIS A 33 -16.09 6.01 -3.12
CA HIS A 33 -17.22 6.13 -4.03
C HIS A 33 -18.25 5.00 -3.83
N ASP A 34 -17.81 3.76 -3.60
CA ASP A 34 -18.69 2.62 -3.29
C ASP A 34 -19.51 2.83 -1.99
N LYS A 35 -19.14 3.82 -1.17
CA LYS A 35 -19.84 4.25 0.05
C LYS A 35 -20.57 5.59 -0.10
N GLY A 36 -20.67 6.12 -1.32
CA GLY A 36 -21.27 7.44 -1.58
C GLY A 36 -20.48 8.59 -0.98
N LEU A 37 -19.16 8.42 -0.83
CA LEU A 37 -18.25 9.44 -0.33
C LEU A 37 -17.28 9.84 -1.43
N ASP A 38 -16.90 11.11 -1.45
CA ASP A 38 -15.83 11.62 -2.29
C ASP A 38 -14.55 11.81 -1.46
N ILE A 39 -13.41 11.50 -2.07
CA ILE A 39 -12.10 11.83 -1.53
C ILE A 39 -11.27 12.43 -2.65
N SER A 40 -10.76 13.64 -2.42
CA SER A 40 -9.89 14.35 -3.36
C SER A 40 -8.56 14.66 -2.69
N ALA A 41 -7.47 14.56 -3.45
CA ALA A 41 -6.16 14.96 -2.98
C ALA A 41 -6.14 16.47 -2.67
N TYR A 42 -5.73 16.83 -1.46
CA TYR A 42 -5.35 18.20 -1.13
C TYR A 42 -4.04 18.59 -1.83
N ILE A 43 -3.11 17.63 -1.90
CA ILE A 43 -1.87 17.71 -2.67
C ILE A 43 -1.64 16.38 -3.38
N GLU A 44 -1.18 16.44 -4.63
CA GLU A 44 -0.79 15.27 -5.41
C GLU A 44 0.72 15.16 -5.48
N LEU A 45 1.24 13.96 -5.18
CA LEU A 45 2.66 13.63 -5.27
C LEU A 45 2.81 12.33 -6.06
N ASP A 46 3.82 12.26 -6.91
CA ASP A 46 4.03 11.16 -7.86
C ASP A 46 4.80 9.96 -7.26
N SER A 47 5.45 10.17 -6.11
CA SER A 47 6.29 9.17 -5.44
C SER A 47 5.78 8.81 -4.05
N ALA A 48 6.03 7.56 -3.65
CA ALA A 48 5.75 7.11 -2.28
C ALA A 48 6.57 7.90 -1.25
N GLU A 49 7.81 8.24 -1.56
CA GLU A 49 8.67 9.04 -0.70
C GLU A 49 8.11 10.45 -0.49
N GLY A 50 7.65 11.11 -1.56
CA GLY A 50 7.00 12.41 -1.45
C GLY A 50 5.79 12.36 -0.52
N ILE A 51 4.94 11.33 -0.64
CA ILE A 51 3.80 11.17 0.27
C ILE A 51 4.25 10.99 1.71
N LYS A 52 5.24 10.13 1.98
CA LYS A 52 5.76 9.92 3.35
C LYS A 52 6.25 11.23 3.96
N GLN A 53 7.11 11.96 3.25
CA GLN A 53 7.64 13.24 3.72
C GLN A 53 6.54 14.30 3.89
N GLY A 54 5.53 14.31 3.02
CA GLY A 54 4.36 15.19 3.17
C GLY A 54 3.54 14.89 4.42
N VAL A 55 3.34 13.61 4.74
CA VAL A 55 2.63 13.19 5.97
C VAL A 55 3.47 13.49 7.21
N ILE A 56 4.76 13.18 7.21
CA ILE A 56 5.70 13.50 8.30
C ILE A 56 5.75 15.01 8.54
N GLY A 57 5.76 15.81 7.48
CA GLY A 57 5.69 17.27 7.52
C GLY A 57 4.32 17.86 7.91
N GLY A 58 3.33 17.02 8.23
CA GLY A 58 2.02 17.46 8.72
C GLY A 58 1.05 17.97 7.65
N LEU A 59 1.27 17.65 6.37
CA LEU A 59 0.38 18.10 5.29
C LEU A 59 -0.96 17.35 5.24
N GLY A 60 -1.07 16.23 5.97
CA GLY A 60 -2.29 15.44 6.07
C GLY A 60 -2.04 13.95 6.24
N ILE A 61 -2.95 13.14 5.74
CA ILE A 61 -2.88 11.67 5.74
C ILE A 61 -2.65 11.13 4.33
N GLY A 62 -2.04 9.97 4.21
CA GLY A 62 -1.77 9.32 2.92
C GLY A 62 -2.15 7.84 2.91
N VAL A 63 -2.27 7.25 1.72
CA VAL A 63 -2.42 5.80 1.54
C VAL A 63 -1.23 5.28 0.73
N LEU A 64 -0.48 4.37 1.32
CA LEU A 64 0.69 3.73 0.74
C LEU A 64 0.62 2.21 0.91
N SER A 65 1.46 1.50 0.17
CA SER A 65 1.68 0.07 0.43
C SER A 65 2.35 -0.09 1.79
N LYS A 66 1.88 -1.03 2.61
CA LYS A 66 2.56 -1.37 3.87
C LYS A 66 4.03 -1.74 3.64
N HIS A 67 4.34 -2.34 2.49
CA HIS A 67 5.68 -2.72 2.09
C HIS A 67 6.68 -1.55 1.99
N SER A 68 6.20 -0.31 1.89
CA SER A 68 7.06 0.88 1.75
C SER A 68 7.18 1.71 3.02
N LEU A 69 6.73 1.20 4.18
CA LEU A 69 6.62 1.97 5.42
C LEU A 69 7.50 1.45 6.57
N ARG A 70 8.29 0.40 6.35
CA ARG A 70 9.04 -0.27 7.43
C ARG A 70 9.89 0.72 8.23
N LEU A 71 10.74 1.50 7.55
CA LEU A 71 11.69 2.39 8.21
C LEU A 71 10.99 3.46 9.05
N GLU A 72 9.92 4.06 8.52
CA GLU A 72 9.20 5.13 9.19
C GLU A 72 8.36 4.61 10.37
N LEU A 73 7.89 3.37 10.29
CA LEU A 73 7.21 2.69 11.40
C LEU A 73 8.20 2.32 12.50
N ASP A 74 9.36 1.76 12.15
CA ASP A 74 10.43 1.41 13.08
C ASP A 74 10.98 2.67 13.79
N ALA A 75 11.09 3.78 13.06
CA ALA A 75 11.51 5.08 13.61
C ALA A 75 10.40 5.81 14.40
N GLY A 76 9.14 5.34 14.33
CA GLY A 76 8.00 6.00 14.97
C GLY A 76 7.58 7.33 14.34
N GLU A 77 8.05 7.63 13.14
CA GLU A 77 7.71 8.86 12.40
C GLU A 77 6.32 8.80 11.76
N LEU A 78 5.86 7.59 11.43
CA LEU A 78 4.53 7.33 10.89
C LEU A 78 3.77 6.33 11.76
N VAL A 79 2.44 6.39 11.68
CA VAL A 79 1.54 5.43 12.31
C VAL A 79 0.47 4.98 11.31
N ILE A 80 0.15 3.69 11.33
CA ILE A 80 -0.96 3.13 10.55
C ILE A 80 -2.28 3.44 11.25
N LEU A 81 -3.21 4.07 10.53
CA LEU A 81 -4.57 4.30 10.99
C LEU A 81 -5.44 3.06 10.78
N ASP A 82 -6.18 2.65 11.82
CA ASP A 82 -7.19 1.59 11.73
C ASP A 82 -8.48 2.16 11.13
N VAL A 83 -8.62 2.07 9.80
CA VAL A 83 -9.72 2.64 9.01
C VAL A 83 -10.62 1.54 8.46
N GLN A 84 -11.93 1.76 8.49
CA GLN A 84 -12.90 0.82 7.90
C GLN A 84 -12.66 0.64 6.40
N GLY A 85 -12.68 -0.61 5.93
CA GLY A 85 -12.41 -0.94 4.52
C GLY A 85 -10.93 -1.06 4.17
N PHE A 86 -10.02 -0.82 5.11
CA PHE A 86 -8.59 -1.11 4.98
C PHE A 86 -8.22 -2.39 5.76
N PRO A 87 -7.14 -3.09 5.36
CA PRO A 87 -6.26 -2.79 4.23
C PRO A 87 -6.91 -3.10 2.86
N LEU A 88 -6.55 -2.31 1.85
CA LEU A 88 -6.86 -2.62 0.46
C LEU A 88 -5.96 -3.77 -0.01
N ARG A 89 -6.45 -5.02 0.09
CA ARG A 89 -5.68 -6.21 -0.28
C ARG A 89 -5.45 -6.26 -1.79
N ARG A 90 -4.19 -6.44 -2.18
CA ARG A 90 -3.73 -6.60 -3.56
C ARG A 90 -2.78 -7.78 -3.64
N ARG A 91 -2.78 -8.44 -4.79
CA ARG A 91 -1.84 -9.52 -5.12
C ARG A 91 -0.78 -9.00 -6.07
N TRP A 92 0.45 -9.42 -5.86
CA TRP A 92 1.53 -9.30 -6.83
C TRP A 92 1.45 -10.49 -7.79
N TYR A 93 1.84 -10.26 -9.04
CA TYR A 93 1.85 -11.28 -10.07
C TYR A 93 3.16 -11.21 -10.83
N VAL A 94 3.73 -12.37 -11.15
CA VAL A 94 4.80 -12.48 -12.13
C VAL A 94 4.21 -12.79 -13.49
N SER A 95 4.69 -12.11 -14.52
CA SER A 95 4.30 -12.35 -15.90
C SER A 95 5.53 -12.48 -16.79
N HIS A 96 5.49 -13.41 -17.73
CA HIS A 96 6.48 -13.55 -18.80
C HIS A 96 5.77 -13.78 -20.13
N ARG A 97 6.46 -13.50 -21.24
CA ARG A 97 5.88 -13.72 -22.57
C ARG A 97 5.64 -15.20 -22.81
N GLU A 98 4.45 -15.50 -23.34
CA GLU A 98 4.12 -16.82 -23.86
C GLU A 98 5.07 -17.19 -25.02
N GLY A 99 5.47 -18.46 -25.09
CA GLY A 99 6.38 -18.98 -26.12
C GLY A 99 7.87 -18.63 -25.94
N LYS A 100 8.23 -17.69 -25.05
CA LYS A 100 9.64 -17.48 -24.69
C LYS A 100 10.07 -18.44 -23.58
N ARG A 101 11.11 -19.24 -23.85
CA ARG A 101 11.77 -20.03 -22.81
C ARG A 101 12.51 -19.11 -21.84
N LEU A 102 12.18 -19.24 -20.56
CA LEU A 102 12.96 -18.63 -19.48
C LEU A 102 14.36 -19.25 -19.44
N SER A 103 15.38 -18.43 -19.16
CA SER A 103 16.72 -18.93 -18.87
C SER A 103 16.71 -19.77 -17.59
N ARG A 104 17.74 -20.60 -17.38
CA ARG A 104 17.84 -21.39 -16.16
C ARG A 104 17.84 -20.52 -14.91
N ALA A 105 18.53 -19.38 -14.94
CA ALA A 105 18.52 -18.41 -13.85
C ALA A 105 17.12 -17.83 -13.58
N ALA A 106 16.37 -17.48 -14.64
CA ALA A 106 15.01 -16.95 -14.49
C ALA A 106 14.01 -18.01 -13.96
N GLN A 107 14.17 -19.27 -14.33
CA GLN A 107 13.38 -20.37 -13.78
C GLN A 107 13.63 -20.55 -12.28
N LEU A 108 14.91 -20.59 -11.88
CA LEU A 108 15.28 -20.72 -10.47
C LEU A 108 14.81 -19.53 -9.65
N PHE A 109 14.91 -18.32 -10.20
CA PHE A 109 14.38 -17.12 -9.54
C PHE A 109 12.85 -17.16 -9.39
N LEU A 110 12.12 -17.59 -10.43
CA LEU A 110 10.67 -17.75 -10.34
C LEU A 110 10.28 -18.79 -9.29
N GLN A 111 10.99 -19.92 -9.26
CA GLN A 111 10.78 -20.95 -8.26
C GLN A 111 11.02 -20.41 -6.84
N TYR A 112 12.15 -19.73 -6.62
CA TYR A 112 12.46 -19.10 -5.34
C TYR A 112 11.37 -18.11 -4.91
N LEU A 113 10.90 -17.25 -5.82
CA LEU A 113 9.84 -16.29 -5.50
C LEU A 113 8.51 -16.97 -5.13
N GLN A 114 8.22 -18.14 -5.72
CA GLN A 114 7.00 -18.89 -5.43
C GLN A 114 7.08 -19.69 -4.13
N GLU A 115 8.27 -20.21 -3.80
CA GLU A 115 8.49 -21.05 -2.62
C GLU A 115 8.73 -20.21 -1.37
N GLU A 116 9.51 -19.14 -1.47
CA GLU A 116 10.00 -18.39 -0.29
C GLU A 116 9.59 -16.91 -0.31
N GLY A 117 9.12 -16.38 -1.45
CA GLY A 117 8.89 -14.94 -1.60
C GLY A 117 7.85 -14.33 -0.65
N GLU A 118 6.82 -15.08 -0.25
CA GLU A 118 5.83 -14.57 0.73
C GLU A 118 6.41 -14.52 2.15
N GLU A 119 7.19 -15.53 2.54
CA GLU A 119 7.80 -15.63 3.87
C GLU A 119 8.87 -14.55 4.05
N GLU A 120 9.76 -14.39 3.05
CA GLU A 120 10.78 -13.34 3.02
C GLU A 120 10.17 -11.94 3.16
N VAL A 121 9.04 -11.68 2.49
CA VAL A 121 8.34 -10.40 2.59
C VAL A 121 7.69 -10.23 3.97
N ALA A 122 7.12 -11.28 4.55
CA ALA A 122 6.53 -11.24 5.88
C ALA A 122 7.59 -10.94 6.94
N ASP A 123 8.73 -11.63 6.89
CA ASP A 123 9.88 -11.43 7.78
C ASP A 123 10.46 -10.02 7.65
N LEU A 124 10.64 -9.55 6.41
CA LEU A 124 11.14 -8.20 6.15
C LEU A 124 10.20 -7.13 6.71
N LEU A 125 8.89 -7.37 6.76
CA LEU A 125 7.89 -6.42 7.26
C LEU A 125 7.50 -6.65 8.73
N GLY A 126 8.11 -7.61 9.42
CA GLY A 126 7.76 -7.96 10.79
C GLY A 126 6.28 -8.33 10.95
N LEU A 127 5.70 -8.99 9.95
CA LEU A 127 4.30 -9.42 9.97
C LEU A 127 4.22 -10.84 10.55
N ASP A 128 3.61 -10.98 11.73
CA ASP A 128 3.28 -12.31 12.25
C ASP A 128 2.40 -13.08 11.26
N GLN A 129 2.71 -14.38 11.09
CA GLN A 129 2.14 -15.27 10.05
C GLN A 129 0.61 -15.46 10.11
N GLU A 130 -0.11 -14.90 11.08
CA GLU A 130 -1.57 -15.01 11.20
C GLU A 130 -2.36 -14.25 10.12
N THR A 131 -1.73 -13.37 9.34
CA THR A 131 -2.47 -12.53 8.36
C THR A 131 -2.56 -13.15 6.94
N ALA A 132 -1.96 -14.32 6.74
CA ALA A 132 -1.83 -15.00 5.44
C ALA A 132 -2.76 -16.23 5.25
N LYS A 133 -3.78 -16.42 6.10
CA LYS A 133 -4.85 -17.39 5.87
C LYS A 133 -6.20 -16.71 5.64
#